data_AF-A0A924KMA8-F1
#
_entry.id   AF-A0A924KMA8-F1
#
_cell.length_a   1.000
_cell.length_b   1.000
_cell.length_c   1.000
_cell.angle_alpha   90.00
_cell.angle_beta   90.00
_cell.angle_gamma   90.00
#
_symmetry.space_group_name_H-M   'P 1'
#
loop_
_entity.id
_entity.type
_entity.pdbx_description
1 polymer ?
#
loop_
_entity_poly.entity_id
_entity_poly.type
_entity_poly.pdbx_seq_one_letter_code
_entity_poly.pdbx_strand_id
1 'polypeptide(L)'
;MQTASALRLSVYPLMWVFALSGTSSAWVLDPDIQINDQARLESVAPLCRTLVVQSAEGTPEHTYQKGLCLLYGLQTPKQLPLALALLRQAAGSGWVEAQLAVADTLQQSNDADQREAMRWYASAATAGDVRASGRLARLTQRRAAQEAAKTESKVDPGAPSGASPLPSEDTENLPFKPQGYHCHISGLGKKFCHSALD
;
A
#
# COMPACT_ATOMS: atom_id res chain seq x y z
N MET A 1 36.74 -37.48 62.26
CA MET A 1 36.37 -38.46 61.21
C MET A 1 35.09 -37.93 60.57
N GLN A 2 35.16 -37.18 59.45
CA GLN A 2 34.79 -37.63 58.07
C GLN A 2 33.36 -38.20 58.03
N THR A 3 32.35 -37.61 57.37
CA THR A 3 32.21 -37.15 55.97
C THR A 3 31.08 -36.07 55.89
N ALA A 4 31.16 -34.95 55.17
CA ALA A 4 31.12 -34.67 53.73
C ALA A 4 29.78 -34.93 53.00
N SER A 5 29.17 -33.84 52.53
CA SER A 5 28.42 -33.65 51.27
C SER A 5 27.05 -34.31 51.04
N ALA A 6 26.01 -33.49 50.79
CA ALA A 6 25.58 -33.19 49.41
C ALA A 6 24.45 -32.13 49.34
N LEU A 7 24.72 -31.13 48.50
CA LEU A 7 23.82 -30.12 47.93
C LEU A 7 22.52 -30.70 47.36
N ARG A 8 21.41 -29.97 47.53
CA ARG A 8 20.38 -29.80 46.48
C ARG A 8 19.98 -28.33 46.39
N LEU A 9 20.87 -27.52 45.82
CA LEU A 9 20.49 -26.26 45.20
C LEU A 9 19.62 -26.62 44.00
N SER A 10 18.33 -26.32 44.09
CA SER A 10 17.41 -26.38 42.96
C SER A 10 17.84 -25.30 41.97
N VAL A 11 18.61 -25.72 40.97
CA VAL A 11 18.97 -24.91 39.82
C VAL A 11 17.72 -24.77 38.98
N TYR A 12 17.03 -23.62 39.09
CA TYR A 12 16.03 -23.22 38.10
C TYR A 12 16.74 -23.14 36.75
N PRO A 13 16.36 -23.97 35.75
CA PRO A 13 17.00 -23.89 34.46
C PRO A 13 16.55 -22.58 33.79
N LEU A 14 17.53 -21.71 33.58
CA LEU A 14 17.68 -20.86 32.40
C LEU A 14 16.35 -20.52 31.73
N MET A 15 15.74 -19.39 32.14
CA MET A 15 14.76 -18.68 31.34
C MET A 15 15.31 -18.61 29.92
N TRP A 16 14.61 -19.28 29.02
CA TRP A 16 14.84 -19.21 27.60
C TRP A 16 14.85 -17.72 27.22
N VAL A 17 16.02 -17.23 26.81
CA VAL A 17 16.12 -16.05 25.96
C VAL A 17 15.40 -16.45 24.67
N PHE A 18 14.09 -16.26 24.66
CA PHE A 18 13.29 -16.41 23.46
C PHE A 18 13.82 -15.37 22.49
N ALA A 19 14.48 -15.90 21.47
CA ALA A 19 14.57 -15.41 20.12
C ALA A 19 13.98 -14.02 19.92
N LEU A 20 14.85 -13.09 19.52
CA LEU A 20 14.47 -12.00 18.63
C LEU A 20 13.63 -12.60 17.50
N SER A 21 12.32 -12.64 17.69
CA SER A 21 11.40 -12.73 16.58
C SER A 21 11.71 -11.49 15.79
N GLY A 22 12.42 -11.70 14.67
CA GLY A 22 12.41 -10.74 13.59
C GLY A 22 10.95 -10.49 13.32
N THR A 23 10.45 -9.38 13.84
CA THR A 23 9.24 -8.78 13.32
C THR A 23 9.66 -8.37 11.92
N SER A 24 9.49 -9.30 10.98
CA SER A 24 9.36 -8.96 9.58
C SER A 24 8.17 -8.02 9.55
N SER A 25 8.46 -6.72 9.70
CA SER A 25 7.47 -5.67 9.66
C SER A 25 7.00 -5.57 8.22
N ALA A 26 6.13 -6.50 7.83
CA ALA A 26 5.22 -6.38 6.69
C ALA A 26 4.32 -5.13 6.78
N TRP A 27 4.50 -4.30 7.81
CA TRP A 27 3.80 -3.05 8.09
C TRP A 27 4.55 -1.78 7.72
N VAL A 28 5.83 -1.81 7.33
CA VAL A 28 6.50 -0.58 6.88
C VAL A 28 6.21 -0.39 5.39
N LEU A 29 4.94 -0.18 5.03
CA LEU A 29 4.56 0.02 3.64
C LEU A 29 5.05 1.37 3.10
N ASP A 30 5.43 2.32 3.96
CA ASP A 30 5.99 3.63 3.62
C ASP A 30 6.73 4.23 4.84
N PRO A 31 8.05 4.00 5.02
CA PRO A 31 8.79 4.53 6.18
C PRO A 31 8.79 6.06 6.23
N ASP A 32 8.70 6.70 5.07
CA ASP A 32 8.59 8.15 4.94
C ASP A 32 7.25 8.69 5.47
N ILE A 33 6.15 7.92 5.41
CA ILE A 33 4.87 8.31 6.02
C ILE A 33 5.00 8.25 7.54
N GLN A 34 5.62 7.21 8.08
CA GLN A 34 5.81 7.06 9.53
C GLN A 34 6.66 8.21 10.12
N ILE A 35 7.77 8.58 9.46
CA ILE A 35 8.59 9.72 9.88
C ILE A 35 7.78 11.01 9.86
N ASN A 36 6.94 11.19 8.83
CA ASN A 36 6.10 12.36 8.68
C ASN A 36 4.98 12.43 9.75
N ASP A 37 4.38 11.30 10.09
CA ASP A 37 3.38 11.22 11.16
C ASP A 37 3.98 11.49 12.53
N GLN A 38 5.20 11.02 12.79
CA GLN A 38 5.90 11.35 14.02
C GLN A 38 6.19 12.86 14.11
N ALA A 39 6.68 13.48 13.03
CA ALA A 39 6.91 14.92 12.99
C ALA A 39 5.61 15.72 13.23
N ARG A 40 4.50 15.30 12.63
CA ARG A 40 3.18 15.90 12.87
C ARG A 40 2.78 15.76 14.34
N LEU A 41 2.90 14.56 14.91
CA LEU A 41 2.55 14.30 16.30
C LEU A 41 3.36 15.19 17.25
N GLU A 42 4.67 15.26 17.08
CA GLU A 42 5.56 16.09 17.89
C GLU A 42 5.20 17.59 17.78
N SER A 43 4.83 18.06 16.59
CA SER A 43 4.44 19.46 16.37
C SER A 43 3.14 19.85 17.09
N VAL A 44 2.13 18.97 17.11
CA VAL A 44 0.80 19.31 17.66
C VAL A 44 0.57 18.85 19.09
N ALA A 45 1.30 17.84 19.59
CA ALA A 45 1.12 17.26 20.92
C ALA A 45 1.03 18.29 22.07
N PRO A 46 1.93 19.30 22.19
CA PRO A 46 1.83 20.27 23.27
C PRO A 46 0.64 21.24 23.11
N LEU A 47 0.13 21.40 21.89
CA LEU A 47 -0.94 22.35 21.55
C LEU A 47 -2.33 21.72 21.62
N CYS A 48 -2.45 20.39 21.59
CA CYS A 48 -3.75 19.75 21.42
C CYS A 48 -4.74 20.07 22.54
N ARG A 49 -4.29 20.26 23.79
CA ARG A 49 -5.19 20.65 24.89
C ARG A 49 -5.92 21.97 24.59
N THR A 50 -5.24 22.94 23.99
CA THR A 50 -5.82 24.25 23.68
C THR A 50 -6.56 24.24 22.34
N LEU A 51 -6.02 23.57 21.33
CA LEU A 51 -6.61 23.51 19.98
C LEU A 51 -7.97 22.79 19.95
N VAL A 52 -8.17 21.75 20.76
CA VAL A 52 -9.43 20.99 20.75
C VAL A 52 -10.60 21.78 21.35
N VAL A 53 -10.34 22.67 22.32
CA VAL A 53 -11.38 23.50 22.96
C VAL A 53 -11.69 24.78 22.20
N GLN A 54 -10.75 25.27 21.39
CA GLN A 54 -10.97 26.43 20.52
C GLN A 54 -11.87 26.06 19.33
N SER A 55 -12.60 27.02 18.77
CA SER A 55 -13.36 26.80 17.54
C SER A 55 -12.40 26.48 16.38
N ALA A 56 -12.87 25.74 15.38
CA ALA A 56 -12.10 25.50 14.15
C ALA A 56 -12.17 26.71 13.18
N GLU A 57 -12.63 27.87 13.66
CA GLU A 57 -12.74 29.08 12.86
C GLU A 57 -11.40 29.81 12.92
N GLY A 58 -10.68 29.88 11.80
CA GLY A 58 -9.36 30.47 11.78
C GLY A 58 -8.56 30.15 10.52
N THR A 59 -7.24 30.22 10.64
CA THR A 59 -6.34 29.93 9.53
C THR A 59 -6.41 28.45 9.12
N PRO A 60 -6.09 28.12 7.85
CA PRO A 60 -5.98 26.73 7.39
C PRO A 60 -5.02 25.90 8.26
N GLU A 61 -3.97 26.54 8.78
CA GLU A 61 -3.02 25.93 9.72
C GLU A 61 -3.69 25.51 11.03
N HIS A 62 -4.49 26.38 11.66
CA HIS A 62 -5.19 26.06 12.91
C HIS A 62 -6.16 24.90 12.72
N THR A 63 -6.93 24.95 11.62
CA THR A 63 -7.86 23.88 11.23
C THR A 63 -7.12 22.56 11.02
N TYR A 64 -5.96 22.60 10.36
CA TYR A 64 -5.08 21.45 10.15
C TYR A 64 -4.56 20.87 11.47
N GLN A 65 -3.98 21.69 12.34
CA GLN A 65 -3.44 21.25 13.64
C GLN A 65 -4.51 20.63 14.53
N LYS A 66 -5.71 21.22 14.56
CA LYS A 66 -6.86 20.64 15.27
C LYS A 66 -7.27 19.29 14.67
N GLY A 67 -7.29 19.19 13.34
CA GLY A 67 -7.51 17.92 12.63
C GLY A 67 -6.51 16.84 13.05
N LEU A 68 -5.22 17.18 13.17
CA LEU A 68 -4.18 16.25 13.64
C LEU A 68 -4.40 15.79 15.08
N CYS A 69 -4.81 16.67 16.00
CA CYS A 69 -5.10 16.29 17.37
C CYS A 69 -6.20 15.22 17.46
N LEU A 70 -7.24 15.35 16.62
CA LEU A 70 -8.34 14.39 16.53
C LEU A 70 -7.95 13.11 15.78
N LEU A 71 -7.05 13.22 14.79
CA LEU A 71 -6.52 12.07 14.04
C LEU A 71 -5.69 11.16 14.96
N TYR A 72 -4.77 11.75 15.72
CA TYR A 72 -3.86 11.02 16.60
C TYR A 72 -4.46 10.71 17.98
N GLY A 73 -5.54 11.39 18.37
CA GLY A 73 -6.19 11.19 19.67
C GLY A 73 -5.38 11.78 20.83
N LEU A 74 -4.83 12.98 20.62
CA LEU A 74 -3.96 13.65 21.58
C LEU A 74 -4.82 14.46 22.55
N GLN A 75 -4.86 14.04 23.83
CA GLN A 75 -5.70 14.65 24.88
C GLN A 75 -7.23 14.55 24.60
N THR A 76 -7.63 13.77 23.59
CA THR A 76 -9.01 13.57 23.14
C THR A 76 -9.12 12.17 22.53
N PRO A 77 -10.27 11.48 22.58
CA PRO A 77 -10.44 10.25 21.83
C PRO A 77 -10.24 10.48 20.32
N LYS A 78 -9.68 9.49 19.63
CA LYS A 78 -9.54 9.51 18.16
C LYS A 78 -10.91 9.66 17.51
N GLN A 79 -11.03 10.62 16.60
CA GLN A 79 -12.28 10.90 15.88
C GLN A 79 -11.98 11.02 14.38
N LEU A 80 -11.71 9.88 13.75
CA LEU A 80 -11.26 9.82 12.35
C LEU A 80 -12.18 10.56 11.36
N PRO A 81 -13.52 10.41 11.40
CA PRO A 81 -14.39 11.13 10.46
C PRO A 81 -14.31 12.65 10.60
N LEU A 82 -14.28 13.14 11.84
CA LEU A 82 -14.17 14.56 12.14
C LEU A 82 -12.78 15.11 11.78
N ALA A 83 -11.73 14.34 12.09
CA ALA A 83 -10.36 14.68 11.72
C ALA A 83 -10.22 14.85 10.21
N LEU A 84 -10.71 13.87 9.42
CA LEU A 84 -10.69 13.95 7.96
C LEU A 84 -11.51 15.12 7.42
N ALA A 85 -12.63 15.47 8.04
CA ALA A 85 -13.42 16.64 7.63
C ALA A 85 -12.62 17.94 7.79
N LEU A 86 -11.97 18.15 8.94
CA LEU A 86 -11.13 19.33 9.19
C LEU A 86 -9.88 19.35 8.30
N LEU A 87 -9.24 18.20 8.11
CA LEU A 87 -8.06 18.10 7.24
C LEU A 87 -8.43 18.37 5.78
N ARG A 88 -9.58 17.87 5.28
CA ARG A 88 -10.10 18.20 3.94
C ARG A 88 -10.41 19.69 3.81
N GLN A 89 -10.96 20.31 4.84
CA GLN A 89 -11.21 21.77 4.85
C GLN A 89 -9.90 22.55 4.72
N ALA A 90 -8.87 22.22 5.51
CA ALA A 90 -7.56 22.86 5.41
C ALA A 90 -6.89 22.58 4.05
N ALA A 91 -6.99 21.35 3.53
CA ALA A 91 -6.46 20.94 2.24
C ALA A 91 -7.12 21.69 1.07
N GLY A 92 -8.43 21.92 1.15
CA GLY A 92 -9.22 22.70 0.19
C GLY A 92 -8.84 24.18 0.15
N SER A 93 -8.34 24.72 1.27
CA SER A 93 -7.76 26.08 1.34
C SER A 93 -6.33 26.17 0.78
N GLY A 94 -5.79 25.10 0.21
CA GLY A 94 -4.44 25.06 -0.37
C GLY A 94 -3.32 24.72 0.61
N TRP A 95 -3.64 24.29 1.83
CA TRP A 95 -2.61 23.90 2.82
C TRP A 95 -1.98 22.56 2.45
N VAL A 96 -0.76 22.59 1.90
CA VAL A 96 -0.06 21.42 1.34
C VAL A 96 0.12 20.30 2.37
N GLU A 97 0.47 20.63 3.62
CA GLU A 97 0.61 19.63 4.68
C GLU A 97 -0.72 18.93 5.02
N ALA A 98 -1.86 19.62 4.88
CA ALA A 98 -3.17 19.00 5.04
C ALA A 98 -3.50 18.07 3.86
N GLN A 99 -3.15 18.48 2.63
CA GLN A 99 -3.31 17.63 1.45
C GLN A 99 -2.54 16.31 1.63
N LEU A 100 -1.29 16.40 2.09
CA LEU A 100 -0.50 15.21 2.45
C LEU A 100 -1.15 14.41 3.59
N ALA A 101 -1.63 15.04 4.66
CA ALA A 101 -2.20 14.32 5.79
C ALA A 101 -3.49 13.58 5.43
N VAL A 102 -4.36 14.18 4.61
CA VAL A 102 -5.54 13.49 4.08
C VAL A 102 -5.11 12.30 3.21
N ALA A 103 -4.15 12.51 2.31
CA ALA A 103 -3.69 11.46 1.41
C ALA A 103 -3.03 10.29 2.16
N ASP A 104 -2.16 10.57 3.13
CA ASP A 104 -1.51 9.59 3.99
C ASP A 104 -2.55 8.76 4.76
N THR A 105 -3.61 9.41 5.25
CA THR A 105 -4.68 8.76 6.02
C THR A 105 -5.55 7.84 5.15
N LEU A 106 -5.80 8.22 3.90
CA LEU A 106 -6.71 7.51 2.99
C LEU A 106 -6.01 6.45 2.10
N GLN A 107 -4.68 6.44 2.04
CA GLN A 107 -3.93 5.61 1.09
C GLN A 107 -4.07 4.09 1.31
N GLN A 108 -4.40 3.65 2.53
CA GLN A 108 -4.62 2.23 2.87
C GLN A 108 -6.10 1.85 2.96
N SER A 109 -6.99 2.76 2.59
CA SER A 109 -8.44 2.56 2.69
C SER A 109 -8.99 1.87 1.43
N ASN A 110 -10.31 1.85 1.28
CA ASN A 110 -10.96 1.22 0.13
C ASN A 110 -10.59 1.91 -1.20
N ASP A 111 -11.04 1.33 -2.32
CA ASP A 111 -10.74 1.86 -3.66
C ASP A 111 -11.19 3.32 -3.88
N ALA A 112 -12.28 3.75 -3.24
CA ALA A 112 -12.77 5.13 -3.37
C ALA A 112 -11.87 6.12 -2.62
N ASP A 113 -11.48 5.77 -1.40
CA ASP A 113 -10.60 6.58 -0.56
C ASP A 113 -9.19 6.66 -1.15
N GLN A 114 -8.67 5.57 -1.70
CA GLN A 114 -7.39 5.58 -2.40
C GLN A 114 -7.40 6.49 -3.64
N ARG A 115 -8.50 6.54 -4.40
CA ARG A 115 -8.65 7.52 -5.49
C ARG A 115 -8.66 8.95 -4.98
N GLU A 116 -9.22 9.19 -3.81
CA GLU A 116 -9.13 10.50 -3.16
C GLU A 116 -7.70 10.83 -2.73
N ALA A 117 -6.99 9.88 -2.09
CA ALA A 117 -5.60 10.06 -1.71
C ALA A 117 -4.71 10.45 -2.91
N MET A 118 -4.91 9.81 -4.07
CA MET A 118 -4.18 10.17 -5.30
C MET A 118 -4.44 11.62 -5.74
N ARG A 119 -5.69 12.12 -5.63
CA ARG A 119 -6.00 13.52 -5.99
C ARG A 119 -5.28 14.49 -5.07
N TRP A 120 -5.26 14.21 -3.77
CA TRP A 120 -4.57 15.05 -2.80
C TRP A 120 -3.05 15.01 -2.95
N TYR A 121 -2.46 13.83 -3.20
CA TYR A 121 -1.03 13.75 -3.53
C TYR A 121 -0.69 14.48 -4.84
N ALA A 122 -1.53 14.37 -5.87
CA ALA A 122 -1.32 15.12 -7.11
C ALA A 122 -1.36 16.63 -6.87
N SER A 123 -2.35 17.11 -6.09
CA SER A 123 -2.43 18.52 -5.68
C SER A 123 -1.17 18.97 -4.94
N ALA A 124 -0.72 18.23 -3.91
CA ALA A 124 0.47 18.56 -3.16
C ALA A 124 1.75 18.53 -4.03
N ALA A 125 1.84 17.57 -4.96
CA ALA A 125 2.94 17.50 -5.92
C ALA A 125 2.95 18.71 -6.89
N THR A 126 1.78 19.16 -7.35
CA THR A 126 1.67 20.36 -8.20
C THR A 126 2.06 21.63 -7.45
N ALA A 127 1.88 21.66 -6.14
CA ALA A 127 2.33 22.74 -5.26
C ALA A 127 3.84 22.67 -4.94
N GLY A 128 4.57 21.68 -5.48
CA GLY A 128 6.02 21.53 -5.32
C GLY A 128 6.46 20.57 -4.22
N ASP A 129 5.53 19.83 -3.58
CA ASP A 129 5.90 18.86 -2.55
C ASP A 129 6.50 17.59 -3.17
N VAL A 130 7.80 17.37 -2.93
CA VAL A 130 8.54 16.22 -3.47
C VAL A 130 8.07 14.91 -2.84
N ARG A 131 7.69 14.90 -1.55
CA ARG A 131 7.19 13.70 -0.87
C ARG A 131 5.90 13.22 -1.52
N ALA A 132 5.01 14.14 -1.88
CA ALA A 132 3.74 13.84 -2.53
C ALA A 132 3.92 13.10 -3.86
N SER A 133 4.88 13.52 -4.69
CA SER A 133 5.17 12.85 -5.98
C SER A 133 5.61 11.40 -5.80
N GLY A 134 6.52 11.14 -4.85
CA GLY A 134 6.99 9.79 -4.54
C GLY A 134 5.88 8.89 -3.98
N ARG A 135 5.05 9.44 -3.09
CA ARG A 135 3.90 8.72 -2.50
C ARG A 135 2.81 8.43 -3.53
N LEU A 136 2.53 9.37 -4.44
CA LEU A 136 1.61 9.17 -5.56
C LEU A 136 2.06 8.00 -6.43
N ALA A 137 3.33 7.99 -6.85
CA ALA A 137 3.88 6.93 -7.69
C ALA A 137 3.72 5.55 -7.02
N ARG A 138 4.09 5.42 -5.74
CA ARG A 138 3.94 4.15 -5.01
C ARG A 138 2.48 3.73 -4.85
N LEU A 139 1.58 4.67 -4.55
CA LEU A 139 0.15 4.35 -4.44
C LEU A 139 -0.43 3.87 -5.77
N THR A 140 -0.08 4.52 -6.89
CA THR A 140 -0.52 4.09 -8.22
C THR A 140 -0.02 2.69 -8.58
N GLN A 141 1.24 2.38 -8.26
CA GLN A 141 1.82 1.06 -8.49
C GLN A 141 1.13 -0.03 -7.66
N ARG A 142 0.88 0.23 -6.36
CA ARG A 142 0.15 -0.69 -5.48
C ARG A 142 -1.25 -0.96 -5.98
N ARG A 143 -1.97 0.08 -6.43
CA ARG A 143 -3.31 -0.05 -7.01
C ARG A 143 -3.31 -0.88 -8.29
N ALA A 144 -2.40 -0.60 -9.22
CA ALA A 144 -2.29 -1.36 -10.45
C ALA A 144 -2.02 -2.85 -10.18
N ALA A 145 -1.15 -3.16 -9.21
CA ALA A 145 -0.91 -4.54 -8.79
C ALA A 145 -2.15 -5.21 -8.17
N GLN A 146 -2.92 -4.48 -7.36
CA GLN A 146 -4.17 -4.98 -6.79
C GLN A 146 -5.24 -5.23 -7.86
N GLU A 147 -5.31 -4.36 -8.87
CA GLU A 147 -6.23 -4.50 -10.00
C GLU A 147 -5.84 -5.69 -10.89
N ALA A 148 -4.55 -5.89 -11.18
CA ALA A 148 -4.04 -7.05 -11.91
C ALA A 148 -4.34 -8.37 -11.17
N ALA A 149 -4.10 -8.43 -9.87
CA ALA A 149 -4.41 -9.62 -9.06
C ALA A 149 -5.92 -9.93 -9.02
N LYS A 150 -6.78 -8.90 -8.98
CA LYS A 150 -8.24 -9.07 -9.09
C LYS A 150 -8.65 -9.63 -10.45
N THR A 151 -7.99 -9.22 -11.53
CA THR A 151 -8.27 -9.74 -12.88
C THR A 151 -7.86 -11.20 -13.02
N GLU A 152 -6.68 -11.59 -12.51
CA GLU A 152 -6.20 -12.98 -12.53
C GLU A 152 -7.10 -13.93 -11.71
N SER A 153 -7.58 -13.48 -10.54
CA SER A 153 -8.52 -14.26 -9.73
C SER A 153 -9.89 -14.45 -10.39
N LYS A 154 -10.25 -13.64 -11.38
CA LYS A 154 -11.54 -13.72 -12.09
C LYS A 154 -11.44 -14.54 -13.39
N VAL A 155 -10.23 -14.93 -13.81
CA VAL A 155 -10.04 -15.87 -14.92
C VAL A 155 -10.32 -17.27 -14.37
N ASP A 156 -11.34 -17.94 -14.91
CA ASP A 156 -11.64 -19.32 -14.54
C ASP A 156 -10.38 -20.20 -14.70
N PRO A 157 -9.95 -20.95 -13.68
CA PRO A 157 -8.74 -21.79 -13.75
C PRO A 157 -8.86 -22.97 -14.74
N GLY A 158 -9.98 -23.08 -15.45
CA GLY A 158 -10.24 -24.07 -16.50
C GLY A 158 -9.88 -23.62 -17.92
N ALA A 159 -9.42 -22.38 -18.12
CA ALA A 159 -8.88 -21.96 -19.42
C ALA A 159 -7.39 -22.38 -19.52
N PRO A 160 -6.97 -23.15 -20.54
CA PRO A 160 -5.58 -23.56 -20.66
C PRO A 160 -4.67 -22.33 -20.83
N SER A 161 -3.86 -22.05 -19.80
CA SER A 161 -2.72 -21.13 -19.86
C SER A 161 -1.65 -21.76 -20.76
N GLY A 162 -1.82 -21.60 -22.07
CA GLY A 162 -0.94 -22.21 -23.07
C GLY A 162 -1.37 -21.98 -24.52
N ALA A 163 -2.54 -21.39 -24.77
CA ALA A 163 -2.87 -20.91 -26.09
C ALA A 163 -2.28 -19.51 -26.30
N SER A 164 -1.06 -19.44 -26.84
CA SER A 164 -0.73 -18.35 -27.77
C SER A 164 -1.93 -18.19 -28.71
N PRO A 165 -2.40 -16.96 -29.01
CA PRO A 165 -3.51 -16.79 -29.93
C PRO A 165 -3.20 -17.60 -31.20
N LEU A 166 -3.96 -18.66 -31.44
CA LEU A 166 -3.96 -19.30 -32.75
C LEU A 166 -4.17 -18.16 -33.73
N PRO A 167 -3.29 -17.98 -34.72
CA PRO A 167 -3.55 -16.98 -35.73
C PRO A 167 -4.94 -17.30 -36.29
N SER A 168 -5.83 -16.30 -36.25
CA SER A 168 -7.07 -16.37 -37.00
C SER A 168 -6.73 -16.78 -38.44
N GLU A 169 -7.68 -17.43 -39.10
CA GLU A 169 -7.54 -18.08 -40.42
C GLU A 169 -7.06 -17.13 -41.56
N ASP A 170 -6.69 -15.90 -41.25
CA ASP A 170 -6.25 -14.83 -42.14
C ASP A 170 -4.73 -14.84 -42.43
N THR A 171 -3.95 -15.72 -41.79
CA THR A 171 -2.48 -15.78 -41.99
C THR A 171 -2.02 -16.54 -43.25
N GLU A 172 -2.94 -16.99 -44.11
CA GLU A 172 -2.58 -17.62 -45.40
C GLU A 172 -1.92 -16.65 -46.40
N ASN A 173 -1.79 -15.35 -46.09
CA ASN A 173 -1.27 -14.33 -47.02
C ASN A 173 -0.13 -13.44 -46.47
N LEU A 174 0.69 -13.95 -45.55
CA LEU A 174 1.92 -13.26 -45.13
C LEU A 174 3.15 -13.79 -45.89
N PRO A 175 4.00 -12.92 -46.47
CA PRO A 175 5.17 -13.31 -47.27
C PRO A 175 6.31 -13.97 -46.46
N PHE A 176 6.17 -14.07 -45.13
CA PHE A 176 7.12 -14.74 -44.25
C PHE A 176 6.38 -15.67 -43.29
N LYS A 177 6.43 -16.98 -43.56
CA LYS A 177 6.05 -17.99 -42.57
C LYS A 177 7.12 -18.01 -41.46
N PRO A 178 6.75 -17.98 -40.17
CA PRO A 178 7.71 -18.13 -39.09
C PRO A 178 8.40 -19.49 -39.22
N GLN A 179 9.73 -19.45 -39.38
CA GLN A 179 10.56 -20.64 -39.55
C GLN A 179 10.49 -21.48 -38.27
N GLY A 180 10.01 -22.72 -38.36
CA GLY A 180 9.95 -23.63 -37.20
C GLY A 180 8.66 -24.41 -37.03
N TYR A 181 7.67 -24.27 -37.91
CA TYR A 181 6.43 -25.06 -37.87
C TYR A 181 6.30 -25.93 -39.10
N HIS A 182 5.91 -27.19 -38.89
CA HIS A 182 5.53 -28.12 -39.95
C HIS A 182 4.06 -28.52 -39.76
N CYS A 183 3.35 -28.68 -40.87
CA CYS A 183 1.93 -28.98 -40.86
C CYS A 183 1.65 -30.31 -41.56
N HIS A 184 0.87 -31.16 -40.90
CA HIS A 184 0.36 -32.42 -41.44
C HIS A 184 -1.11 -32.29 -41.80
N ILE A 185 -1.54 -33.06 -42.82
CA ILE A 185 -2.96 -33.23 -43.15
C ILE A 185 -3.34 -34.65 -42.74
N SER A 186 -4.27 -34.76 -41.81
CA SER A 186 -4.84 -36.05 -41.43
C SER A 186 -5.66 -36.65 -42.58
N GLY A 187 -5.86 -37.98 -42.58
CA GLY A 187 -6.74 -38.65 -43.57
C GLY A 187 -8.20 -38.18 -43.56
N LEU A 188 -8.58 -37.32 -42.62
CA LEU A 188 -9.88 -36.65 -42.52
C LEU A 188 -9.85 -35.18 -43.01
N GLY A 189 -8.77 -34.74 -43.66
CA GLY A 189 -8.66 -33.42 -44.27
C GLY A 189 -8.38 -32.27 -43.31
N LYS A 190 -8.20 -32.53 -42.01
CA LYS A 190 -7.84 -31.49 -41.03
C LYS A 190 -6.34 -31.23 -41.05
N LYS A 191 -5.95 -29.96 -41.22
CA LYS A 191 -4.57 -29.46 -41.08
C LYS A 191 -4.22 -29.37 -39.59
N PHE A 192 -3.08 -29.92 -39.20
CA PHE A 192 -2.51 -29.82 -37.86
C PHE A 192 -1.08 -29.31 -37.99
N CYS A 193 -0.74 -28.23 -37.30
CA CYS A 193 0.60 -27.65 -37.32
C CYS A 193 1.19 -27.73 -35.92
N HIS A 194 2.45 -28.17 -35.82
CA HIS A 194 3.20 -28.18 -34.57
C HIS A 194 4.61 -27.61 -34.80
N SER A 195 5.24 -27.19 -33.71
CA SER A 195 6.63 -26.74 -33.74
C SER A 195 7.54 -27.92 -34.09
N ALA A 196 8.61 -27.65 -34.82
CA ALA A 196 9.65 -28.64 -35.13
C ALA A 196 10.53 -28.97 -33.91
N LEU A 197 10.33 -28.28 -32.79
CA LEU A 197 11.08 -28.44 -31.53
C LEU A 197 10.31 -29.21 -30.44
N ASP A 198 9.08 -29.68 -30.75
CA ASP A 198 8.24 -30.49 -29.85
C ASP A 198 8.31 -31.99 -30.16
#